data_AF-A0A371XLT8-F1
#
_entry.id   AF-A0A371XLT8-F1
#
_cell.length_a   1.000
_cell.length_b   1.000
_cell.length_c   1.000
_cell.angle_alpha   90.00
_cell.angle_beta   90.00
_cell.angle_gamma   90.00
#
_symmetry.space_group_name_H-M   'P 1'
#
loop_
_entity.id
_entity.type
_entity.pdbx_description
1 polymer ?
#
loop_
_entity_poly.entity_id
_entity_poly.type
_entity_poly.pdbx_seq_one_letter_code
_entity_poly.pdbx_strand_id
1 'polypeptide(L)'
;MTGPAAPPAEATLDSHGWVRLGRFLSPGEAHATFEYGDRYADVTADIPDLVTELAKNPEAFAILYDAHRAQLAHYLERLTRQGGDPSYRPGDKYATPTTWTDNDLQDLADRIGTLMALRSGYAKDGTIKDVSAFDASVRKHSRGTFRPASHRLTTRPPMGDIADRPTSGPLRGDVMDGRRQMFTVLDRWAKERGVPSERATAMRQLMDDSYVRALWIIYVERF
;
A
#
# COMPACT_ATOMS: atom_id res chain seq x y z
N MET A 1 -12.63 16.71 10.09
CA MET A 1 -12.76 18.13 9.66
C MET A 1 -12.07 18.24 8.30
N THR A 2 -12.76 18.66 7.24
CA THR A 2 -12.13 18.88 5.92
C THR A 2 -11.38 20.22 5.95
N GLY A 3 -10.05 20.16 6.14
CA GLY A 3 -9.19 21.33 6.04
C GLY A 3 -8.82 21.64 4.58
N PRO A 4 -8.48 22.90 4.25
CA PRO A 4 -7.98 23.23 2.93
C PRO A 4 -6.66 22.50 2.65
N ALA A 5 -6.36 22.30 1.37
CA ALA A 5 -5.04 21.83 0.94
C ALA A 5 -3.94 22.76 1.49
N ALA A 6 -2.76 22.20 1.79
CA ALA A 6 -1.59 22.97 2.19
C ALA A 6 -1.31 24.04 1.13
N PRO A 7 -1.09 25.31 1.51
CA PRO A 7 -0.64 26.31 0.56
C PRO A 7 0.73 25.89 -0.01
N PRO A 8 1.03 26.16 -1.30
CA PRO A 8 2.27 25.70 -1.95
C PRO A 8 3.56 26.06 -1.20
N ALA A 9 3.56 27.16 -0.44
CA ALA A 9 4.67 27.56 0.40
C ALA A 9 5.04 26.51 1.48
N GLU A 10 4.07 25.77 2.00
CA GLU A 10 4.28 24.70 2.97
C GLU A 10 4.80 23.39 2.35
N ALA A 11 4.81 23.28 1.02
CA ALA A 11 5.46 22.19 0.29
C ALA A 11 6.92 22.53 -0.10
N THR A 12 7.40 23.71 0.29
CA THR A 12 8.79 24.11 0.07
C THR A 12 9.70 23.32 1.00
N LEU A 13 10.74 22.71 0.43
CA LEU A 13 11.75 22.01 1.21
C LEU A 13 12.43 22.97 2.19
N ASP A 14 12.65 22.52 3.43
CA ASP A 14 13.46 23.22 4.41
C ASP A 14 14.95 23.22 4.03
N SER A 15 15.79 23.86 4.85
CA SER A 15 17.24 23.93 4.62
C SER A 15 17.94 22.56 4.61
N HIS A 16 17.25 21.50 5.02
CA HIS A 16 17.72 20.12 5.03
C HIS A 16 17.07 19.28 3.92
N GLY A 17 16.24 19.89 3.06
CA GLY A 17 15.59 19.20 1.95
C GLY A 17 14.32 18.43 2.33
N TRP A 18 13.75 18.68 3.52
CA TRP A 18 12.54 17.99 4.01
C TRP A 18 11.30 18.87 3.93
N VAL A 19 10.12 18.26 3.94
CA VAL A 19 8.90 18.97 4.32
C VAL A 19 7.99 18.08 5.14
N ARG A 20 7.20 18.69 6.03
CA ARG A 20 6.29 17.97 6.93
C ARG A 20 5.18 17.18 6.21
N LEU A 21 5.01 17.39 4.91
CA LEU A 21 3.92 16.87 4.08
C LEU A 21 4.26 15.53 3.39
N GLY A 22 5.44 14.94 3.66
CA GLY A 22 5.86 13.63 3.17
C GLY A 22 7.11 13.65 2.28
N ARG A 23 7.52 12.50 1.73
CA ARG A 23 8.77 12.35 0.94
C ARG A 23 8.62 12.53 -0.57
N PHE A 24 7.39 12.45 -1.07
CA PHE A 24 7.08 12.72 -2.47
C PHE A 24 6.52 14.14 -2.55
N LEU A 25 7.41 15.15 -2.62
CA LEU A 25 7.02 16.58 -2.68
C LEU A 25 7.26 17.22 -4.04
N SER A 26 6.22 17.75 -4.66
CA SER A 26 6.27 18.61 -5.85
C SER A 26 5.65 19.96 -5.50
N PRO A 27 6.25 21.08 -5.94
CA PRO A 27 5.73 22.43 -5.66
C PRO A 27 4.28 22.72 -6.09
N GLY A 28 3.64 21.81 -6.85
CA GLY A 28 2.25 21.92 -7.29
C GLY A 28 1.26 20.96 -6.62
N GLU A 29 1.65 20.25 -5.57
CA GLU A 29 0.79 19.27 -4.88
C GLU A 29 -0.15 19.91 -3.86
N ALA A 30 -1.42 19.47 -3.88
CA ALA A 30 -2.36 19.67 -2.80
C ALA A 30 -2.13 18.59 -1.73
N HIS A 31 -1.45 18.93 -0.64
CA HIS A 31 -1.30 18.03 0.49
C HIS A 31 -2.43 18.26 1.48
N ALA A 32 -3.03 17.17 1.95
CA ALA A 32 -3.87 17.23 3.13
C ALA A 32 -3.01 17.71 4.32
N THR A 33 -3.37 18.83 4.94
CA THR A 33 -2.74 19.34 6.17
C THR A 33 -3.36 18.76 7.43
N PHE A 34 -4.32 17.84 7.29
CA PHE A 34 -4.83 17.13 8.44
C PHE A 34 -3.83 16.03 8.83
N GLU A 35 -3.16 16.27 9.94
CA GLU A 35 -2.64 15.19 10.75
C GLU A 35 -3.84 14.57 11.48
N TYR A 36 -3.87 13.24 11.63
CA TYR A 36 -4.63 12.63 12.72
C TYR A 36 -3.88 12.98 14.03
N GLY A 37 -3.90 14.26 14.39
CA GLY A 37 -3.19 14.80 15.53
C GLY A 37 -4.19 15.11 16.64
N ASP A 38 -4.18 14.28 17.69
CA ASP A 38 -4.41 14.47 19.14
C ASP A 38 -5.12 15.74 19.66
N ARG A 39 -5.99 16.40 18.89
CA ARG A 39 -6.73 17.60 19.34
C ARG A 39 -8.17 17.33 19.76
N TYR A 40 -8.61 16.08 19.72
CA TYR A 40 -9.78 15.63 20.46
C TYR A 40 -9.37 14.51 21.39
N ALA A 41 -9.35 14.81 22.69
CA ALA A 41 -8.83 13.95 23.75
C ALA A 41 -9.60 12.61 23.95
N ASP A 42 -10.66 12.32 23.18
CA ASP A 42 -11.49 11.13 23.41
C ASP A 42 -11.92 10.39 22.11
N VAL A 43 -11.37 10.73 20.94
CA VAL A 43 -11.70 10.02 19.68
C VAL A 43 -10.44 9.69 18.90
N THR A 44 -9.66 8.74 19.40
CA THR A 44 -8.75 7.97 18.55
C THR A 44 -9.62 7.16 17.59
N ALA A 45 -9.72 7.58 16.33
CA ALA A 45 -10.25 6.67 15.31
C ALA A 45 -9.23 5.54 15.18
N ASP A 46 -9.51 4.40 15.80
CA ASP A 46 -8.69 3.21 15.67
C ASP A 46 -8.90 2.65 14.26
N ILE A 47 -8.07 3.12 13.33
CA ILE A 47 -8.09 2.70 11.92
C ILE A 47 -7.88 1.18 11.81
N PRO A 48 -6.95 0.55 12.55
CA PRO A 48 -6.86 -0.91 12.63
C PRO A 48 -8.18 -1.62 13.02
N ASP A 49 -8.88 -1.14 14.06
CA ASP A 49 -10.17 -1.72 14.45
C ASP A 49 -11.24 -1.52 13.38
N LEU A 50 -11.27 -0.36 12.74
CA LEU A 50 -12.17 -0.10 11.63
C LEU A 50 -11.91 -1.05 10.45
N VAL A 51 -10.65 -1.25 10.08
CA VAL A 51 -10.25 -2.19 9.02
C VAL A 51 -10.67 -3.61 9.39
N THR A 52 -10.46 -4.01 10.64
CA THR A 52 -10.90 -5.29 11.20
C THR A 52 -12.40 -5.47 11.04
N GLU A 53 -13.20 -4.53 11.54
CA GLU A 53 -14.67 -4.60 11.43
C GLU A 53 -15.16 -4.62 9.97
N LEU A 54 -14.58 -3.80 9.09
CA LEU A 54 -14.95 -3.75 7.68
C LEU A 54 -14.60 -5.04 6.93
N ALA A 55 -13.48 -5.69 7.26
CA ALA A 55 -13.02 -6.90 6.57
C ALA A 55 -13.98 -8.10 6.72
N LYS A 56 -14.95 -8.05 7.63
CA LYS A 56 -16.03 -9.05 7.76
C LYS A 56 -17.00 -9.03 6.58
N ASN A 57 -17.13 -7.89 5.90
CA ASN A 57 -18.00 -7.73 4.74
C ASN A 57 -17.19 -7.93 3.44
N PRO A 58 -17.61 -8.83 2.53
CA PRO A 58 -16.83 -9.14 1.33
C PRO A 58 -16.71 -7.98 0.34
N GLU A 59 -17.67 -7.05 0.29
CA GLU A 59 -17.58 -5.85 -0.55
C GLU A 59 -16.58 -4.85 0.03
N ALA A 60 -16.65 -4.58 1.34
CA ALA A 60 -15.69 -3.70 2.00
C ALA A 60 -14.26 -4.29 1.96
N PHE A 61 -14.13 -5.61 2.13
CA PHE A 61 -12.87 -6.32 1.93
C PHE A 61 -12.33 -6.09 0.51
N ALA A 62 -13.17 -6.24 -0.52
CA ALA A 62 -12.75 -6.02 -1.90
C ALA A 62 -12.26 -4.59 -2.14
N ILE A 63 -12.92 -3.59 -1.56
CA ILE A 63 -12.52 -2.17 -1.67
C ILE A 63 -11.15 -1.94 -1.03
N LEU A 64 -10.95 -2.40 0.22
CA LEU A 64 -9.68 -2.28 0.93
C LEU A 64 -8.55 -3.00 0.16
N TYR A 65 -8.86 -4.20 -0.33
CA TYR A 65 -7.90 -5.02 -1.05
C TYR A 65 -7.51 -4.43 -2.41
N ASP A 66 -8.47 -3.87 -3.14
CA ASP A 66 -8.23 -3.10 -4.36
C ASP A 66 -7.38 -1.86 -4.08
N ALA A 67 -7.67 -1.13 -3.00
CA ALA A 67 -6.92 0.06 -2.62
C ALA A 67 -5.45 -0.26 -2.35
N HIS A 68 -5.14 -1.32 -1.60
CA HIS A 68 -3.75 -1.73 -1.35
C HIS A 68 -3.03 -2.19 -2.63
N ARG A 69 -3.71 -2.92 -3.53
CA ARG A 69 -3.12 -3.35 -4.80
C ARG A 69 -2.92 -2.18 -5.77
N ALA A 70 -3.82 -1.21 -5.78
CA ALA A 70 -3.67 0.05 -6.51
C ALA A 70 -2.53 0.90 -5.94
N GLN A 71 -2.41 0.96 -4.61
CA GLN A 71 -1.32 1.65 -3.92
C GLN A 71 0.04 1.04 -4.23
N LEU A 72 0.17 -0.30 -4.24
CA LEU A 72 1.40 -0.97 -4.68
C LEU A 72 1.77 -0.58 -6.11
N ALA A 73 0.80 -0.60 -7.02
CA ALA A 73 1.04 -0.24 -8.42
C ALA A 73 1.50 1.22 -8.57
N HIS A 74 0.84 2.12 -7.84
CA HIS A 74 1.18 3.53 -7.74
C HIS A 74 2.57 3.76 -7.12
N TYR A 75 2.94 2.97 -6.12
CA TYR A 75 4.23 3.11 -5.45
C TYR A 75 5.38 2.73 -6.39
N LEU A 76 5.27 1.56 -7.04
CA LEU A 76 6.30 1.03 -7.93
C LEU A 76 6.59 1.95 -9.13
N GLU A 77 5.58 2.58 -9.74
CA GLU A 77 5.79 3.46 -10.90
C GLU A 77 6.64 4.71 -10.58
N ARG A 78 6.79 5.08 -9.29
CA ARG A 78 7.56 6.25 -8.83
C ARG A 78 9.01 5.94 -8.51
N LEU A 79 9.32 4.69 -8.20
CA LEU A 79 10.67 4.30 -7.83
C LEU A 79 11.66 4.55 -8.98
N THR A 80 12.93 4.73 -8.62
CA THR A 80 14.02 4.80 -9.60
C THR A 80 14.18 3.46 -10.33
N ARG A 81 14.99 3.43 -11.40
CA ARG A 81 15.35 2.16 -12.07
C ARG A 81 16.13 1.21 -11.15
N GLN A 82 16.71 1.71 -10.07
CA GLN A 82 17.36 0.91 -9.04
C GLN A 82 16.40 0.49 -7.92
N GLY A 83 15.09 0.68 -8.10
CA GLY A 83 14.10 0.37 -7.06
C GLY A 83 14.32 1.14 -5.75
N GLY A 84 14.93 2.32 -5.83
CA GLY A 84 15.19 3.20 -4.70
C GLY A 84 14.37 4.49 -4.77
N ASP A 85 14.48 5.28 -3.71
CA ASP A 85 13.74 6.53 -3.52
C ASP A 85 14.23 7.60 -4.52
N PRO A 86 13.35 8.15 -5.39
CA PRO A 86 13.72 9.25 -6.29
C PRO A 86 14.13 10.54 -5.56
N SER A 87 13.74 10.71 -4.30
CA SER A 87 14.06 11.84 -3.44
C SER A 87 15.35 11.64 -2.64
N TYR A 88 16.00 10.47 -2.70
CA TYR A 88 17.23 10.21 -1.96
C TYR A 88 18.33 11.24 -2.26
N ARG A 89 19.02 11.66 -1.20
CA ARG A 89 20.17 12.57 -1.26
C ARG A 89 21.38 11.92 -0.57
N PRO A 90 22.57 11.93 -1.19
CA PRO A 90 23.79 11.52 -0.52
C PRO A 90 24.02 12.33 0.77
N GLY A 91 24.42 11.67 1.85
CA GLY A 91 24.66 12.31 3.15
C GLY A 91 23.54 12.13 4.18
N ASP A 92 22.44 11.47 3.83
CA ASP A 92 21.46 11.03 4.84
C ASP A 92 22.09 9.94 5.74
N LYS A 93 22.26 10.26 7.02
CA LYS A 93 22.88 9.37 8.01
C LYS A 93 21.96 8.23 8.47
N TYR A 94 20.66 8.33 8.19
CA TYR A 94 19.64 7.38 8.64
C TYR A 94 19.10 6.50 7.50
N ALA A 95 19.47 6.79 6.26
CA ALA A 95 18.94 6.05 5.11
C ALA A 95 19.95 5.83 4.00
N THR A 96 19.84 4.66 3.39
CA THR A 96 20.43 4.34 2.08
C THR A 96 19.44 4.75 0.98
N PRO A 97 19.83 4.67 -0.31
CA PRO A 97 18.91 4.91 -1.42
C PRO A 97 17.64 4.04 -1.42
N THR A 98 17.60 2.96 -0.64
CA THR A 98 16.46 2.02 -0.60
C THR A 98 15.76 1.94 0.75
N THR A 99 16.34 2.41 1.86
CA THR A 99 15.78 2.22 3.23
C THR A 99 14.29 2.51 3.32
N TRP A 100 13.86 3.68 2.86
CA TRP A 100 12.45 4.08 2.96
C TRP A 100 11.56 3.34 1.98
N THR A 101 12.09 3.06 0.79
CA THR A 101 11.42 2.20 -0.18
C THR A 101 11.18 0.79 0.33
N ASP A 102 12.15 0.24 1.04
CA ASP A 102 12.06 -1.08 1.64
C ASP A 102 11.01 -1.09 2.76
N ASN A 103 10.94 -0.04 3.58
CA ASN A 103 9.91 0.10 4.61
C ASN A 103 8.50 0.21 4.00
N ASP A 104 8.30 1.06 3.00
CA ASP A 104 6.99 1.23 2.36
C ASP A 104 6.51 -0.07 1.67
N LEU A 105 7.41 -0.82 1.04
CA LEU A 105 7.08 -2.12 0.44
C LEU A 105 6.71 -3.17 1.48
N GLN A 106 7.38 -3.16 2.63
CA GLN A 106 7.02 -3.99 3.77
C GLN A 106 5.62 -3.65 4.28
N ASP A 107 5.30 -2.37 4.48
CA ASP A 107 3.99 -1.92 4.95
C ASP A 107 2.87 -2.28 3.97
N LEU A 108 3.12 -2.13 2.66
CA LEU A 108 2.16 -2.51 1.62
C LEU A 108 1.89 -4.02 1.62
N ALA A 109 2.93 -4.84 1.80
CA ALA A 109 2.80 -6.28 1.87
C ALA A 109 2.13 -6.74 3.17
N ASP A 110 2.45 -6.08 4.29
CA ASP A 110 1.84 -6.31 5.60
C ASP A 110 0.33 -6.07 5.55
N ARG A 111 -0.13 -4.95 4.96
CA ARG A 111 -1.57 -4.64 4.81
C ARG A 111 -2.33 -5.72 4.03
N ILE A 112 -1.73 -6.24 2.95
CA ILE A 112 -2.32 -7.35 2.18
C ILE A 112 -2.32 -8.64 3.00
N GLY A 113 -1.25 -8.94 3.72
CA GLY A 113 -1.17 -10.10 4.63
C GLY A 113 -2.19 -10.04 5.76
N THR A 114 -2.38 -8.85 6.36
CA THR A 114 -3.36 -8.56 7.40
C THR A 114 -4.79 -8.85 6.93
N LEU A 115 -5.17 -8.42 5.73
CA LEU A 115 -6.48 -8.78 5.18
C LEU A 115 -6.65 -10.29 5.00
N MET A 116 -5.62 -10.99 4.51
CA MET A 116 -5.67 -12.46 4.37
C MET A 116 -5.78 -13.16 5.73
N ALA A 117 -5.08 -12.66 6.76
CA ALA A 117 -5.20 -13.14 8.12
C ALA A 117 -6.60 -12.89 8.71
N LEU A 118 -7.18 -11.70 8.53
CA LEU A 118 -8.54 -11.39 8.98
C LEU A 118 -9.57 -12.34 8.35
N ARG A 119 -9.53 -12.52 7.02
CA ARG A 119 -10.42 -13.46 6.32
C ARG A 119 -10.26 -14.89 6.84
N SER A 120 -9.03 -15.34 7.11
CA SER A 120 -8.76 -16.68 7.65
C SER A 120 -9.19 -16.82 9.12
N GLY A 121 -9.03 -15.77 9.93
CA GLY A 121 -9.49 -15.69 11.31
C GLY A 121 -11.03 -15.73 11.40
N TYR A 122 -11.72 -14.96 10.55
CA TYR A 122 -13.17 -14.94 10.49
C TYR A 122 -13.80 -16.22 9.95
N ALA A 123 -13.10 -16.91 9.06
CA ALA A 123 -13.49 -18.27 8.67
C ALA A 123 -13.40 -19.24 9.86
N LYS A 124 -12.33 -19.11 10.67
CA LYS A 124 -12.08 -19.99 11.82
C LYS A 124 -13.04 -19.74 12.98
N ASP A 125 -13.37 -18.48 13.28
CA ASP A 125 -14.29 -18.12 14.37
C ASP A 125 -15.78 -18.16 13.98
N GLY A 126 -16.08 -18.45 12.71
CA GLY A 126 -17.44 -18.60 12.20
C GLY A 126 -18.13 -17.29 11.81
N THR A 127 -17.45 -16.14 11.90
CA THR A 127 -17.94 -14.85 11.37
C THR A 127 -18.20 -14.94 9.86
N ILE A 128 -17.29 -15.58 9.11
CA ILE A 128 -17.52 -15.97 7.71
C ILE A 128 -17.97 -17.43 7.70
N LYS A 129 -19.29 -17.65 7.57
CA LYS A 129 -19.89 -18.99 7.58
C LYS A 129 -19.64 -19.80 6.31
N ASP A 130 -19.63 -19.10 5.16
CA ASP A 130 -19.34 -19.70 3.86
C ASP A 130 -18.19 -18.93 3.21
N VAL A 131 -17.02 -19.53 3.33
CA VAL A 131 -15.76 -19.00 2.81
C VAL A 131 -15.77 -18.91 1.28
N SER A 132 -16.41 -19.87 0.61
CA SER A 132 -16.47 -19.87 -0.86
C SER A 132 -17.38 -18.77 -1.38
N ALA A 133 -18.53 -18.56 -0.72
CA ALA A 133 -19.42 -17.45 -1.04
C ALA A 133 -18.77 -16.08 -0.75
N PHE A 134 -18.02 -15.97 0.34
CA PHE A 134 -17.24 -14.78 0.65
C PHE A 134 -16.23 -14.47 -0.47
N ASP A 135 -15.38 -15.44 -0.83
CA ASP A 135 -14.36 -15.24 -1.87
C ASP A 135 -14.97 -14.93 -3.25
N ALA A 136 -16.10 -15.58 -3.58
CA ALA A 136 -16.85 -15.28 -4.81
C ALA A 136 -17.40 -13.85 -4.80
N SER A 137 -17.90 -13.37 -3.66
CA SER A 137 -18.36 -12.00 -3.48
C SER A 137 -17.19 -11.01 -3.58
N VAL A 138 -16.04 -11.28 -2.94
CA VAL A 138 -14.84 -10.44 -3.07
C VAL A 138 -14.42 -10.33 -4.53
N ARG A 139 -14.40 -11.45 -5.27
CA ARG A 139 -14.10 -11.43 -6.71
C ARG A 139 -15.10 -10.57 -7.50
N LYS A 140 -16.39 -10.66 -7.18
CA LYS A 140 -17.45 -9.89 -7.85
C LYS A 140 -17.31 -8.39 -7.60
N HIS A 141 -16.94 -7.98 -6.39
CA HIS A 141 -16.80 -6.57 -6.00
C HIS A 141 -15.41 -5.99 -6.29
N SER A 142 -14.39 -6.83 -6.53
CA SER A 142 -13.09 -6.36 -6.98
C SER A 142 -13.18 -5.79 -8.40
N ARG A 143 -12.58 -4.61 -8.59
CA ARG A 143 -12.54 -3.91 -9.87
C ARG A 143 -11.57 -4.58 -10.84
N GLY A 144 -10.56 -5.30 -10.34
CA GLY A 144 -9.66 -6.10 -11.19
C GLY A 144 -8.20 -6.06 -10.75
N THR A 145 -7.30 -5.85 -11.72
CA THR A 145 -5.85 -5.75 -11.49
C THR A 145 -5.35 -4.33 -11.75
N PHE A 146 -4.28 -3.94 -11.06
CA PHE A 146 -3.67 -2.63 -11.20
C PHE A 146 -2.22 -2.81 -11.64
N ARG A 147 -1.81 -2.16 -12.72
CA ARG A 147 -0.43 -2.21 -13.23
C ARG A 147 0.26 -0.87 -13.05
N PRO A 148 1.52 -0.86 -12.58
CA PRO A 148 2.38 0.32 -12.64
C PRO A 148 2.55 0.80 -14.08
N ALA A 149 2.81 2.08 -14.27
CA ALA A 149 3.32 2.58 -15.54
C ALA A 149 4.69 1.95 -15.88
N SER A 150 4.92 1.71 -17.18
CA SER A 150 6.17 1.14 -17.70
C SER A 150 7.37 2.09 -17.64
N HIS A 151 7.13 3.36 -17.29
CA HIS A 151 8.15 4.39 -17.12
C HIS A 151 8.00 5.05 -15.74
N ARG A 152 9.01 5.81 -15.31
CA ARG A 152 8.94 6.52 -14.05
C ARG A 152 7.94 7.66 -14.17
N LEU A 153 6.86 7.62 -13.40
CA LEU A 153 5.98 8.76 -13.27
C LEU A 153 6.59 9.77 -12.32
N THR A 154 6.73 11.00 -12.80
CA THR A 154 7.05 12.17 -12.00
C THR A 154 5.81 13.01 -11.68
N THR A 155 4.67 12.63 -12.27
CA THR A 155 3.33 13.20 -12.02
C THR A 155 2.76 12.70 -10.69
N ARG A 156 2.02 13.55 -10.00
CA ARG A 156 1.67 13.30 -8.61
C ARG A 156 0.20 13.64 -8.33
N PRO A 157 -0.70 12.68 -8.59
CA PRO A 157 -2.11 12.85 -8.32
C PRO A 157 -2.35 12.86 -6.81
N PRO A 158 -3.45 13.48 -6.33
CA PRO A 158 -3.85 13.40 -4.93
C PRO A 158 -3.85 11.95 -4.44
N MET A 159 -3.27 11.71 -3.26
CA MET A 159 -3.21 10.36 -2.67
C MET A 159 -4.61 9.75 -2.46
N GLY A 160 -5.63 10.59 -2.23
CA GLY A 160 -7.03 10.15 -2.09
C GLY A 160 -7.58 9.47 -3.34
N ASP A 161 -7.08 9.82 -4.52
CA ASP A 161 -7.57 9.31 -5.81
C ASP A 161 -6.84 8.02 -6.24
N ILE A 162 -5.88 7.54 -5.45
CA ILE A 162 -5.14 6.30 -5.75
C ILE A 162 -6.08 5.11 -5.75
N ALA A 163 -7.03 5.08 -4.82
CA ALA A 163 -8.06 4.05 -4.77
C ALA A 163 -8.95 4.08 -6.04
N ASP A 164 -9.10 5.24 -6.70
CA ASP A 164 -9.87 5.41 -7.92
C ASP A 164 -9.12 5.03 -9.20
N ARG A 165 -7.82 4.68 -9.10
CA ARG A 165 -6.97 4.27 -10.23
C ARG A 165 -7.71 3.32 -11.18
N PRO A 166 -7.70 3.58 -12.50
CA PRO A 166 -8.28 2.67 -13.48
C PRO A 166 -7.64 1.28 -13.44
N THR A 167 -8.47 0.26 -13.57
CA THR A 167 -8.01 -1.13 -13.62
C THR A 167 -7.34 -1.42 -14.96
N SER A 168 -6.27 -2.21 -14.93
CA SER A 168 -5.53 -2.64 -16.12
C SER A 168 -6.07 -3.92 -16.77
N GLY A 169 -7.16 -4.47 -16.22
CA GLY A 169 -7.81 -5.69 -16.71
C GLY A 169 -8.39 -6.55 -15.59
N PRO A 170 -9.06 -7.65 -15.96
CA PRO A 170 -9.75 -8.52 -15.00
C PRO A 170 -8.79 -9.21 -14.05
N LEU A 171 -9.26 -9.48 -12.84
CA LEU A 171 -8.56 -10.30 -11.85
C LEU A 171 -8.40 -11.74 -12.35
N ARG A 172 -7.16 -12.23 -12.36
CA ARG A 172 -6.82 -13.59 -12.82
C ARG A 172 -6.31 -14.43 -11.66
N GLY A 173 -6.56 -15.74 -11.72
CA GLY A 173 -6.19 -16.67 -10.66
C GLY A 173 -7.05 -16.48 -9.41
N ASP A 174 -6.59 -17.03 -8.30
CA ASP A 174 -7.26 -16.94 -7.00
C ASP A 174 -7.19 -15.50 -6.44
N VAL A 175 -8.34 -14.98 -6.01
CA VAL A 175 -8.47 -13.64 -5.40
C VAL A 175 -7.84 -13.60 -4.01
N MET A 176 -7.75 -14.75 -3.33
CA MET A 176 -7.14 -14.87 -2.01
C MET A 176 -5.65 -15.25 -2.05
N ASP A 177 -5.08 -15.47 -3.24
CA ASP A 177 -3.62 -15.64 -3.40
C ASP A 177 -2.92 -14.27 -3.48
N GLY A 178 -2.94 -13.55 -2.35
CA GLY A 178 -2.40 -12.19 -2.25
C GLY A 178 -0.91 -12.11 -2.53
N ARG A 179 -0.15 -13.11 -2.07
CA ARG A 179 1.28 -13.27 -2.35
C ARG A 179 1.56 -13.30 -3.86
N ARG A 180 0.87 -14.17 -4.60
CA ARG A 180 1.03 -14.25 -6.06
C ARG A 180 0.60 -12.97 -6.77
N GLN A 181 -0.47 -12.33 -6.32
CA GLN A 181 -0.93 -11.07 -6.93
C GLN A 181 0.12 -9.97 -6.80
N MET A 182 0.71 -9.79 -5.60
CA MET A 182 1.78 -8.83 -5.39
C MET A 182 3.01 -9.13 -6.23
N PHE A 183 3.48 -10.37 -6.22
CA PHE A 183 4.68 -10.76 -6.97
C PHE A 183 4.51 -10.65 -8.47
N THR A 184 3.31 -10.96 -8.99
CA THR A 184 3.00 -10.76 -10.41
C THR A 184 3.16 -9.29 -10.82
N VAL A 185 2.78 -8.36 -9.94
CA VAL A 185 2.92 -6.92 -10.19
C VAL A 185 4.39 -6.48 -10.07
N LEU A 186 5.09 -6.90 -9.00
CA LEU A 186 6.49 -6.56 -8.77
C LEU A 186 7.40 -7.11 -9.87
N ASP A 187 7.31 -8.40 -10.18
CA ASP A 187 8.17 -9.07 -11.16
C ASP A 187 8.01 -8.45 -12.55
N ARG A 188 6.77 -8.14 -12.92
CA ARG A 188 6.46 -7.49 -14.18
C ARG A 188 7.07 -6.08 -14.23
N TRP A 189 6.86 -5.28 -13.20
CA TRP A 189 7.42 -3.94 -13.11
C TRP A 189 8.94 -3.97 -13.16
N ALA A 190 9.58 -4.85 -12.40
CA ALA A 190 11.04 -4.98 -12.35
C ALA A 190 11.60 -5.31 -13.73
N LYS A 191 10.96 -6.24 -14.44
CA LYS A 191 11.31 -6.60 -15.82
C LYS A 191 11.13 -5.43 -16.79
N GLU A 192 9.98 -4.76 -16.77
CA GLU A 192 9.67 -3.65 -17.68
C GLU A 192 10.57 -2.43 -17.43
N ARG A 193 11.00 -2.21 -16.18
CA ARG A 193 11.82 -1.07 -15.79
C ARG A 193 13.33 -1.33 -15.82
N GLY A 194 13.75 -2.57 -16.10
CA GLY A 194 15.15 -2.97 -16.11
C GLY A 194 15.79 -2.85 -14.73
N VAL A 195 15.06 -3.20 -13.67
CA VAL A 195 15.59 -3.20 -12.30
C VAL A 195 16.62 -4.33 -12.17
N PRO A 196 17.77 -4.11 -11.50
CA PRO A 196 18.74 -5.18 -11.29
C PRO A 196 18.10 -6.40 -10.65
N SER A 197 18.46 -7.60 -11.11
CA SER A 197 17.89 -8.85 -10.63
C SER A 197 18.08 -9.03 -9.12
N GLU A 198 19.25 -8.71 -8.60
CA GLU A 198 19.55 -8.74 -7.17
C GLU A 198 18.60 -7.84 -6.37
N ARG A 199 18.36 -6.62 -6.86
CA ARG A 199 17.44 -5.69 -6.23
C ARG A 199 15.99 -6.19 -6.28
N ALA A 200 15.53 -6.69 -7.43
CA ALA A 200 14.19 -7.23 -7.58
C ALA A 200 13.96 -8.42 -6.63
N THR A 201 14.96 -9.30 -6.49
CA THR A 201 14.94 -10.41 -5.53
C THR A 201 14.87 -9.92 -4.09
N ALA A 202 15.68 -8.92 -3.72
CA ALA A 202 15.64 -8.33 -2.37
C ALA A 202 14.28 -7.70 -2.05
N MET A 203 13.70 -6.93 -2.97
CA MET A 203 12.36 -6.36 -2.82
C MET A 203 11.31 -7.46 -2.64
N ARG A 204 11.39 -8.53 -3.45
CA ARG A 204 10.47 -9.66 -3.35
C ARG A 204 10.56 -10.33 -1.99
N GLN A 205 11.78 -10.59 -1.50
CA GLN A 205 12.00 -11.22 -0.20
C GLN A 205 11.46 -10.36 0.94
N LEU A 206 11.73 -9.04 0.92
CA LEU A 206 11.20 -8.11 1.93
C LEU A 206 9.67 -8.09 1.98
N MET A 207 9.02 -8.03 0.81
CA MET A 207 7.57 -8.12 0.73
C MET A 207 7.05 -9.48 1.21
N ASP A 208 7.77 -10.55 0.90
CA ASP A 208 7.40 -11.90 1.33
C ASP A 208 7.42 -12.05 2.84
N ASP A 209 8.53 -11.64 3.46
CA ASP A 209 8.74 -11.74 4.90
C ASP A 209 7.67 -10.92 5.66
N SER A 210 7.36 -9.70 5.21
CA SER A 210 6.30 -8.89 5.81
C SER A 210 4.90 -9.44 5.57
N TYR A 211 4.60 -9.94 4.37
CA TYR A 211 3.31 -10.60 4.10
C TYR A 211 3.11 -11.81 5.00
N VAL A 212 4.12 -12.68 5.10
CA VAL A 212 4.09 -13.87 5.95
C VAL A 212 3.98 -13.46 7.41
N ARG A 213 4.79 -12.52 7.89
CA ARG A 213 4.72 -12.01 9.25
C ARG A 213 3.30 -11.52 9.60
N ALA A 214 2.71 -10.68 8.76
CA ALA A 214 1.34 -10.18 8.96
C ALA A 214 0.30 -11.31 8.97
N LEU A 215 0.46 -12.30 8.07
CA LEU A 215 -0.41 -13.47 8.01
C LEU A 215 -0.41 -14.28 9.31
N TRP A 216 0.72 -14.32 10.03
CA TRP A 216 0.89 -15.11 11.26
C TRP A 216 0.67 -14.32 12.55
N ILE A 217 1.00 -13.03 12.62
CA ILE A 217 0.94 -12.25 13.89
C ILE A 217 -0.50 -12.08 14.39
N ILE A 218 -1.48 -11.88 13.51
CA ILE A 218 -2.91 -11.77 13.91
C ILE A 218 -3.42 -13.07 14.58
N TYR A 219 -2.76 -14.21 14.35
CA TYR A 219 -3.12 -15.47 15.02
C TYR A 219 -2.64 -15.56 16.47
N VAL A 220 -1.66 -14.75 16.90
CA VAL A 220 -1.03 -14.89 18.23
C VAL A 220 -1.75 -14.06 19.31
N GLU A 221 -2.40 -12.95 18.96
CA GLU A 221 -3.03 -12.07 19.96
C GLU A 221 -4.45 -12.49 20.40
N ARG A 222 -4.98 -13.62 19.91
CA ARG A 222 -6.31 -14.14 20.28
C ARG A 222 -6.30 -15.47 21.06
N PHE A 223 -5.18 -15.86 21.66
CA PHE A 223 -5.08 -17.02 22.57
C PHE A 223 -4.46 -16.65 23.91
#